data_AF-A0A7X7WHJ8-F1
#
_entry.id   AF-A0A7X7WHJ8-F1
#
_cell.length_a   1.000
_cell.length_b   1.000
_cell.length_c   1.000
_cell.angle_alpha   90.00
_cell.angle_beta   90.00
_cell.angle_gamma   90.00
#
_symmetry.space_group_name_H-M   'P 1'
#
loop_
_entity.id
_entity.type
_entity.pdbx_description
1 polymer ?
#
loop_
_entity_poly.entity_id
_entity_poly.type
_entity_poly.pdbx_seq_one_letter_code
_entity_poly.pdbx_strand_id
1 'polypeptide(L)'
;MKIKAIVLWIILIATAVYADEYRNLMNRGEKQYRKQEYQTSADLYKQAEVVRPDDPVATFNSGAALYKSNDYEKAKERYVQAAAKAKDRLKAESYYNLGNALYKNQDYAGALEAYKEALMIDSKNQDAKYNFELAKKRLQQQQQQQQQEQQKQDQNTKDDKQQQEQKQQNQNQNKDQQQQQRQEQQKQDQQQNEQAKPGEMNKQEAKQLLNAFKEDEKQVQEQLRKFKVRPNSTRDW
;
A
#
# COMPACT_ATOMS: atom_id res chain seq x y z
N MET A 1 70.73 -24.42 -3.68
CA MET A 1 70.49 -23.20 -4.51
C MET A 1 69.54 -23.44 -5.69
N LYS A 2 69.62 -24.57 -6.41
CA LYS A 2 68.77 -24.85 -7.59
C LYS A 2 67.26 -24.96 -7.31
N ILE A 3 66.83 -25.61 -6.22
CA ILE A 3 65.41 -25.75 -5.88
C ILE A 3 64.76 -24.40 -5.53
N LYS A 4 65.46 -23.54 -4.76
CA LYS A 4 64.98 -22.19 -4.44
C LYS A 4 64.84 -21.32 -5.70
N ALA A 5 65.76 -21.46 -6.65
CA ALA A 5 65.67 -20.78 -7.94
C ALA A 5 64.47 -21.29 -8.78
N ILE A 6 64.25 -22.61 -8.86
CA ILE A 6 63.12 -23.20 -9.60
C ILE A 6 61.77 -22.77 -9.00
N VAL A 7 61.63 -22.77 -7.67
CA VAL A 7 60.41 -22.27 -7.00
C VAL A 7 60.20 -20.78 -7.26
N LEU A 8 61.25 -19.97 -7.23
CA LEU A 8 61.20 -18.55 -7.61
C LEU A 8 60.75 -18.35 -9.06
N TRP A 9 61.24 -19.17 -10.00
CA TRP A 9 60.83 -19.13 -11.41
C TRP A 9 59.37 -19.55 -11.61
N ILE A 10 58.89 -20.57 -10.91
CA ILE A 10 57.48 -20.99 -10.96
C ILE A 10 56.56 -19.90 -10.40
N ILE A 11 56.94 -19.26 -9.29
CA ILE A 11 56.19 -18.12 -8.72
C ILE A 11 56.17 -16.95 -9.71
N LEU A 12 57.31 -16.63 -10.34
CA LEU A 12 57.40 -15.57 -11.36
C LEU A 12 56.50 -15.85 -12.57
N ILE A 13 56.50 -17.07 -13.11
CA ILE A 13 55.66 -17.46 -14.25
C ILE A 13 54.18 -17.40 -13.88
N ALA A 14 53.79 -17.91 -12.71
CA ALA A 14 52.41 -17.84 -12.25
C ALA A 14 51.93 -16.38 -12.15
N THR A 15 52.72 -15.48 -11.55
CA THR A 15 52.36 -14.05 -11.45
C THR A 15 52.24 -13.36 -12.81
N ALA A 16 53.03 -13.76 -13.81
CA ALA A 16 52.98 -13.21 -15.16
C ALA A 16 51.69 -13.61 -15.90
N VAL A 17 51.26 -14.86 -15.79
CA VAL A 17 50.01 -15.36 -16.42
C VAL A 17 48.78 -14.67 -15.83
N TYR A 18 48.69 -14.54 -14.49
CA TYR A 18 47.59 -13.82 -13.83
C TYR A 18 47.56 -12.32 -14.18
N ALA A 19 48.72 -11.70 -14.41
CA ALA A 19 48.78 -10.30 -14.81
C ALA A 19 48.29 -10.08 -16.26
N ASP A 20 48.47 -11.07 -17.14
CA ASP A 20 48.00 -11.02 -18.52
C ASP A 20 46.47 -11.18 -18.60
N GLU A 21 45.91 -12.12 -17.84
CA GLU A 21 44.46 -12.34 -17.79
C GLU A 21 43.69 -11.13 -17.26
N TYR A 22 44.14 -10.52 -16.15
CA TYR A 22 43.51 -9.32 -15.61
C TYR A 22 43.48 -8.18 -16.64
N ARG A 23 44.61 -7.91 -17.30
CA ARG A 23 44.69 -6.85 -18.33
C ARG A 23 43.77 -7.16 -19.51
N ASN A 24 43.70 -8.42 -19.94
CA ASN A 24 42.81 -8.84 -21.02
C ASN A 24 41.33 -8.58 -20.66
N LEU A 25 40.90 -8.98 -19.47
CA LEU A 25 39.54 -8.77 -18.98
C LEU A 25 39.20 -7.28 -18.86
N MET A 26 40.11 -6.48 -18.29
CA MET A 26 39.94 -5.02 -18.19
C MET A 26 39.81 -4.36 -19.57
N ASN A 27 40.67 -4.73 -20.52
CA ASN A 27 40.62 -4.19 -21.89
C ASN A 27 39.33 -4.59 -22.63
N ARG A 28 38.87 -5.83 -22.45
CA ARG A 28 37.60 -6.29 -23.03
C ARG A 28 36.42 -5.57 -22.38
N GLY A 29 36.43 -5.39 -21.07
CA GLY A 29 35.41 -4.65 -20.33
C GLY A 29 35.29 -3.22 -20.83
N GLU A 30 36.42 -2.53 -21.00
CA GLU A 30 36.50 -1.17 -21.54
C GLU A 30 36.00 -1.10 -22.99
N LYS A 31 36.37 -2.08 -23.82
CA LYS A 31 35.88 -2.18 -25.20
C LYS A 31 34.35 -2.31 -25.26
N GLN A 32 33.75 -3.10 -24.38
CA GLN A 32 32.28 -3.21 -24.31
C GLN A 32 31.64 -1.94 -23.75
N TYR A 33 32.26 -1.31 -22.75
CA TYR A 33 31.81 -0.02 -22.22
C TYR A 33 31.71 1.04 -23.33
N ARG A 34 32.72 1.14 -24.19
CA ARG A 34 32.75 2.07 -25.33
C ARG A 34 31.70 1.76 -26.40
N LYS A 35 31.31 0.49 -26.52
CA LYS A 35 30.20 0.05 -27.38
C LYS A 35 28.83 0.26 -26.74
N GLN A 36 28.78 0.81 -25.52
CA GLN A 36 27.56 0.98 -24.73
C GLN A 36 26.90 -0.35 -24.30
N GLU A 37 27.64 -1.45 -24.41
CA GLU A 37 27.25 -2.78 -23.94
C GLU A 37 27.57 -2.90 -22.44
N TYR A 38 26.89 -2.07 -21.65
CA TYR A 38 27.27 -1.79 -20.26
C TYR A 38 27.12 -3.00 -19.32
N GLN A 39 26.10 -3.85 -19.50
CA GLN A 39 25.96 -5.06 -18.69
C GLN A 39 27.11 -6.04 -18.95
N THR A 40 27.40 -6.31 -20.23
CA THR A 40 28.54 -7.15 -20.64
C THR A 40 29.87 -6.58 -20.12
N SER A 41 30.03 -5.25 -20.13
CA SER A 41 31.20 -4.58 -19.56
C SER A 41 31.31 -4.82 -18.06
N ALA A 42 30.22 -4.66 -17.31
CA ALA A 42 30.18 -4.89 -15.86
C ALA A 42 30.55 -6.34 -15.50
N ASP A 43 30.10 -7.33 -16.29
CA ASP A 43 30.43 -8.74 -16.09
C ASP A 43 31.91 -9.05 -16.35
N LEU A 44 32.50 -8.44 -17.38
CA LEU A 44 33.93 -8.58 -17.65
C LEU A 44 34.78 -7.97 -16.53
N TYR A 45 34.37 -6.82 -15.99
CA TYR A 45 35.02 -6.23 -14.82
C TYR A 45 34.84 -7.09 -13.56
N LYS A 46 33.68 -7.73 -13.37
CA LYS A 46 33.48 -8.69 -12.28
C LYS A 46 34.39 -9.92 -12.40
N GLN A 47 34.64 -10.41 -13.61
CA GLN A 47 35.64 -11.46 -13.84
C GLN A 47 37.06 -10.96 -13.51
N ALA A 48 37.40 -9.73 -13.88
CA ALA A 48 38.70 -9.14 -13.54
C ALA A 48 38.90 -9.01 -12.01
N GLU A 49 37.83 -8.67 -11.27
CA GLU A 49 37.84 -8.65 -9.81
C GLU A 49 38.15 -10.02 -9.19
N VAL A 50 37.70 -11.13 -9.80
CA VAL A 50 38.05 -12.48 -9.31
C VAL A 50 39.55 -12.74 -9.44
N VAL A 51 40.19 -12.23 -10.50
CA VAL A 51 41.64 -12.37 -10.73
C VAL A 51 42.44 -11.50 -9.76
N ARG A 52 41.94 -10.32 -9.41
CA ARG A 52 42.58 -9.39 -8.45
C ARG A 52 41.56 -8.86 -7.43
N PRO A 53 41.24 -9.63 -6.38
CA PRO A 53 40.19 -9.28 -5.43
C PRO A 53 40.52 -8.04 -4.59
N ASP A 54 41.80 -7.72 -4.41
CA ASP A 54 42.26 -6.56 -3.64
C ASP A 54 42.43 -5.29 -4.48
N ASP A 55 42.31 -5.39 -5.82
CA ASP A 55 42.40 -4.23 -6.72
C ASP A 55 41.03 -3.58 -6.89
N PRO A 56 40.80 -2.36 -6.35
CA PRO A 56 39.51 -1.68 -6.42
C PRO A 56 39.12 -1.23 -7.83
N VAL A 57 40.05 -1.19 -8.79
CA VAL A 57 39.80 -0.59 -10.12
C VAL A 57 38.74 -1.37 -10.90
N ALA A 58 38.79 -2.71 -10.87
CA ALA A 58 37.79 -3.54 -11.54
C ALA A 58 36.39 -3.37 -10.91
N THR A 59 36.31 -3.35 -9.58
CA THR A 59 35.04 -3.12 -8.87
C THR A 59 34.48 -1.71 -9.17
N PHE A 60 35.33 -0.68 -9.18
CA PHE A 60 34.94 0.69 -9.55
C PHE A 60 34.40 0.76 -10.98
N ASN A 61 35.11 0.19 -11.95
CA ASN A 61 34.69 0.18 -13.35
C ASN A 61 33.40 -0.64 -13.58
N SER A 62 33.20 -1.71 -12.81
CA SER A 62 31.93 -2.45 -12.78
C SER A 62 30.78 -1.54 -12.33
N GLY A 63 30.99 -0.72 -11.29
CA GLY A 63 30.04 0.29 -10.85
C GLY A 63 29.75 1.37 -11.91
N ALA A 64 30.78 1.83 -12.63
CA ALA A 64 30.62 2.79 -13.72
C ALA A 64 29.78 2.24 -14.87
N ALA A 65 30.02 0.99 -15.26
CA ALA A 65 29.22 0.30 -16.27
C ALA A 65 27.75 0.14 -15.83
N LEU A 66 27.51 -0.32 -14.60
CA LEU A 66 26.15 -0.46 -14.04
C LEU A 66 25.40 0.88 -13.95
N TYR A 67 26.10 1.95 -13.57
CA TYR A 67 25.52 3.30 -13.57
C TYR A 67 25.07 3.72 -14.96
N LYS A 68 25.87 3.43 -16.00
CA LYS A 68 25.51 3.73 -17.39
C LYS A 68 24.38 2.87 -17.93
N SER A 69 24.18 1.65 -17.41
CA SER A 69 22.99 0.84 -17.70
C SER A 69 21.75 1.24 -16.88
N ASN A 70 21.81 2.34 -16.10
CA ASN A 70 20.77 2.78 -15.17
C ASN A 70 20.47 1.79 -14.02
N ASP A 71 21.35 0.82 -13.77
CA ASP A 71 21.24 -0.10 -12.62
C ASP A 71 21.91 0.56 -11.41
N TYR A 72 21.28 1.62 -10.92
CA TYR A 72 21.84 2.48 -9.88
C TYR A 72 22.01 1.78 -8.53
N GLU A 73 21.13 0.82 -8.23
CA GLU A 73 21.18 0.05 -6.99
C GLU A 73 22.40 -0.86 -6.96
N LYS A 74 22.69 -1.59 -8.06
CA LYS A 74 23.94 -2.37 -8.13
C LYS A 74 25.16 -1.48 -8.26
N ALA A 75 25.06 -0.35 -8.98
CA ALA A 75 26.18 0.60 -9.08
C ALA A 75 26.60 1.10 -7.69
N LYS A 76 25.64 1.44 -6.82
CA LYS A 76 25.85 1.81 -5.42
C LYS A 76 26.67 0.74 -4.69
N GLU A 77 26.25 -0.53 -4.75
CA GLU A 77 26.96 -1.64 -4.10
C GLU A 77 28.42 -1.73 -4.55
N ARG A 78 28.67 -1.62 -5.86
CA ARG A 78 30.03 -1.69 -6.41
C ARG A 78 30.89 -0.51 -5.99
N TYR A 79 30.35 0.71 -5.96
CA TYR A 79 31.11 1.86 -5.49
C TYR A 79 31.41 1.82 -4.00
N VAL A 80 30.50 1.28 -3.17
CA VAL A 80 30.78 1.03 -1.74
C VAL A 80 31.94 0.04 -1.59
N GLN A 81 31.90 -1.08 -2.34
CA GLN A 81 32.98 -2.08 -2.33
C GLN A 81 34.32 -1.50 -2.81
N ALA A 82 34.30 -0.69 -3.87
CA ALA A 82 35.49 -0.02 -4.39
C ALA A 82 36.06 0.98 -3.37
N ALA A 83 35.23 1.82 -2.77
CA ALA A 83 35.63 2.80 -1.76
C ALA A 83 36.23 2.13 -0.50
N ALA A 84 35.74 0.95 -0.12
CA ALA A 84 36.26 0.19 1.02
C ALA A 84 37.70 -0.30 0.81
N LYS A 85 38.08 -0.63 -0.44
CA LYS A 85 39.42 -1.14 -0.79
C LYS A 85 40.36 -0.06 -1.32
N ALA A 86 39.81 1.03 -1.87
CA ALA A 86 40.56 2.10 -2.49
C ALA A 86 41.28 3.02 -1.49
N LYS A 87 42.31 3.68 -1.99
CA LYS A 87 43.05 4.75 -1.29
C LYS A 87 43.04 6.02 -2.15
N ASP A 88 43.33 7.14 -1.50
CA ASP A 88 43.57 8.44 -2.13
C ASP A 88 42.47 8.81 -3.14
N ARG A 89 42.87 9.18 -4.36
CA ARG A 89 42.01 9.67 -5.44
C ARG A 89 40.89 8.70 -5.80
N LEU A 90 41.18 7.41 -5.93
CA LEU A 90 40.15 6.44 -6.34
C LEU A 90 39.07 6.27 -5.26
N LYS A 91 39.43 6.43 -3.98
CA LYS A 91 38.46 6.44 -2.89
C LYS A 91 37.51 7.64 -3.00
N ALA A 92 38.06 8.84 -3.26
CA ALA A 92 37.26 10.04 -3.52
C ALA A 92 36.34 9.87 -4.74
N GLU A 93 36.86 9.35 -5.85
CA GLU A 93 36.09 9.10 -7.07
C GLU A 93 34.99 8.04 -6.86
N SER A 94 35.25 7.02 -6.04
CA SER A 94 34.25 6.00 -5.68
C SER A 94 33.11 6.62 -4.87
N TYR A 95 33.40 7.45 -3.87
CA TYR A 95 32.37 8.17 -3.11
C TYR A 95 31.60 9.18 -3.96
N TYR A 96 32.27 9.90 -4.86
CA TYR A 96 31.60 10.82 -5.78
C TYR A 96 30.61 10.08 -6.69
N ASN A 97 31.03 8.95 -7.28
CA ASN A 97 30.14 8.17 -8.14
C ASN A 97 29.06 7.39 -7.37
N LEU A 98 29.33 7.00 -6.12
CA LEU A 98 28.31 6.52 -5.19
C LEU A 98 27.22 7.57 -4.99
N GLY A 99 27.60 8.83 -4.73
CA GLY A 99 26.67 9.94 -4.62
C GLY A 99 25.84 10.15 -5.90
N ASN A 100 26.46 10.02 -7.07
CA ASN A 100 25.75 10.10 -8.34
C ASN A 100 24.71 8.98 -8.49
N ALA A 101 25.08 7.74 -8.15
CA ALA A 101 24.17 6.59 -8.20
C ALA A 101 22.98 6.77 -7.25
N LEU A 102 23.25 7.17 -6.00
CA LEU A 102 22.23 7.44 -4.99
C LEU A 102 21.28 8.57 -5.41
N TYR A 103 21.84 9.67 -5.95
CA TYR A 103 21.05 10.78 -6.46
C TYR A 103 20.11 10.35 -7.59
N LYS A 104 20.59 9.51 -8.52
CA LYS A 104 19.76 8.96 -9.60
C LYS A 104 18.69 8.00 -9.08
N ASN A 105 18.97 7.28 -8.01
CA ASN A 105 18.00 6.45 -7.31
C ASN A 105 17.08 7.23 -6.35
N GLN A 106 17.13 8.56 -6.37
CA GLN A 106 16.35 9.48 -5.52
C GLN A 106 16.62 9.34 -4.01
N ASP A 107 17.68 8.63 -3.62
CA ASP A 107 18.19 8.65 -2.26
C ASP A 107 19.10 9.87 -2.07
N TYR A 108 18.47 11.03 -1.94
CA TYR A 108 19.17 12.31 -1.83
C TYR A 108 19.94 12.45 -0.51
N ALA A 109 19.45 11.81 0.57
CA ALA A 109 20.15 11.80 1.85
C ALA A 109 21.44 10.98 1.78
N GLY A 110 21.38 9.77 1.23
CA GLY A 110 22.58 8.96 0.99
C GLY A 110 23.55 9.64 0.03
N ALA A 111 23.04 10.30 -1.02
CA ALA A 111 23.87 11.03 -1.96
C ALA A 111 24.69 12.16 -1.29
N LEU A 112 24.08 12.90 -0.36
CA LEU A 112 24.77 13.95 0.39
C LEU A 112 25.94 13.42 1.20
N GLU A 113 25.75 12.34 1.94
CA GLU A 113 26.82 11.73 2.74
C GLU A 113 27.95 11.23 1.83
N ALA A 114 27.62 10.58 0.71
CA ALA A 114 28.63 10.12 -0.24
C ALA A 114 29.42 11.29 -0.86
N TYR A 115 28.78 12.38 -1.27
CA TYR A 115 29.51 13.55 -1.77
C TYR A 115 30.35 14.21 -0.68
N LYS A 116 29.88 14.23 0.57
CA LYS A 116 30.64 14.75 1.71
C LYS A 116 31.93 13.94 1.93
N GLU A 117 31.84 12.60 1.91
CA GLU A 117 33.03 11.73 1.99
C GLU A 117 34.00 11.99 0.82
N ALA A 118 33.50 12.17 -0.40
CA ALA A 118 34.34 12.53 -1.53
C ALA A 118 35.07 13.87 -1.32
N LEU A 119 34.37 14.89 -0.80
CA LEU A 119 34.91 16.22 -0.52
C LEU A 119 35.84 16.28 0.68
N MET A 120 35.72 15.35 1.62
CA MET A 120 36.68 15.19 2.72
C MET A 120 38.04 14.69 2.22
N ILE A 121 38.04 13.87 1.16
CA ILE A 121 39.27 13.35 0.54
C ILE A 121 39.81 14.32 -0.52
N ASP A 122 38.95 14.86 -1.38
CA ASP A 122 39.29 15.87 -2.39
C ASP A 122 38.38 17.10 -2.26
N SER A 123 38.82 18.05 -1.43
CA SER A 123 38.10 19.30 -1.17
C SER A 123 38.07 20.27 -2.36
N LYS A 124 38.80 19.99 -3.44
CA LYS A 124 38.86 20.84 -4.64
C LYS A 124 37.93 20.35 -5.75
N ASN A 125 37.32 19.17 -5.61
CA ASN A 125 36.38 18.62 -6.57
C ASN A 125 35.12 19.50 -6.71
N GLN A 126 35.04 20.26 -7.80
CA GLN A 126 33.93 21.19 -8.05
C GLN A 126 32.63 20.47 -8.40
N ASP A 127 32.72 19.35 -9.13
CA ASP A 127 31.55 18.56 -9.51
C ASP A 127 30.87 17.97 -8.27
N ALA A 128 31.66 17.47 -7.32
CA ALA A 128 31.16 16.97 -6.05
C ALA A 128 30.48 18.08 -5.20
N LYS A 129 31.03 19.30 -5.18
CA LYS A 129 30.39 20.45 -4.50
C LYS A 129 29.06 20.80 -5.13
N TYR A 130 29.04 20.89 -6.46
CA TYR A 130 27.83 21.21 -7.21
C TYR A 130 26.74 20.14 -6.99
N ASN A 131 27.10 18.86 -7.10
CA ASN A 131 26.16 17.76 -6.91
C ASN A 131 25.69 17.63 -5.45
N PHE A 132 26.54 17.98 -4.47
CA PHE A 132 26.14 18.07 -3.06
C PHE A 132 25.04 19.11 -2.87
N GLU A 133 25.21 20.33 -3.38
CA GLU A 133 24.17 21.37 -3.27
C GLU A 133 22.89 20.99 -4.02
N LEU A 134 23.02 20.32 -5.17
CA LEU A 134 21.88 19.81 -5.92
C LEU A 134 21.11 18.74 -5.13
N ALA A 135 21.82 17.78 -4.52
CA ALA A 135 21.22 16.75 -3.67
C ALA A 135 20.53 17.36 -2.45
N LYS A 136 21.15 18.38 -1.83
CA LYS A 136 20.58 19.10 -0.68
C LYS A 136 19.25 19.75 -1.04
N LYS A 137 19.20 20.44 -2.18
CA LYS A 137 17.98 21.07 -2.69
C LYS A 137 16.90 20.04 -2.96
N ARG A 138 17.25 18.89 -3.56
CA ARG A 138 16.29 17.81 -3.83
C ARG A 138 15.74 17.18 -2.56
N LEU A 139 16.60 16.93 -1.56
CA LEU A 139 16.17 16.41 -0.26
C LEU A 139 15.18 17.36 0.43
N GLN A 140 15.46 18.67 0.42
CA GLN A 140 14.56 19.67 0.99
C GLN A 140 13.20 19.69 0.26
N GLN A 141 13.20 19.61 -1.07
CA GLN A 141 11.97 19.54 -1.86
C GLN A 141 11.16 18.27 -1.54
N GLN A 142 11.82 17.12 -1.41
CA GLN A 142 11.19 15.86 -1.05
C GLN A 142 10.53 15.92 0.33
N GLN A 143 11.22 16.50 1.32
CA GLN A 143 10.68 16.70 2.67
C GLN A 143 9.47 17.65 2.68
N GLN A 144 9.50 18.72 1.90
CA GLN A 144 8.36 19.64 1.77
C GLN A 144 7.14 18.97 1.13
N GLN A 145 7.34 18.16 0.09
CA GLN A 145 6.27 17.40 -0.55
C GLN A 145 5.63 16.41 0.43
N GLN A 146 6.44 15.66 1.19
CA GLN A 146 5.94 14.73 2.21
C GLN A 146 5.14 15.45 3.31
N GLN A 147 5.58 16.62 3.76
CA GLN A 147 4.82 17.42 4.73
C GLN A 147 3.47 17.90 4.18
N GLN A 148 3.42 18.32 2.92
CA GLN A 148 2.18 18.74 2.28
C GLN A 148 1.21 17.57 2.09
N GLU A 149 1.71 16.39 1.72
CA GLU A 149 0.91 15.18 1.59
C GLU A 149 0.34 14.75 2.95
N GLN A 150 1.15 14.80 4.01
CA GLN A 150 0.71 14.49 5.37
C GLN A 150 -0.37 15.46 5.86
N GLN A 151 -0.22 16.77 5.59
CA GLN A 151 -1.25 17.76 5.93
C GLN A 151 -2.57 17.53 5.20
N LYS A 152 -2.53 17.13 3.92
CA LYS A 152 -3.73 16.78 3.16
C LYS A 152 -4.41 15.54 3.71
N GLN A 153 -3.63 14.52 4.08
CA GLN A 153 -4.16 13.30 4.68
C GLN A 153 -4.80 13.58 6.05
N ASP A 154 -4.20 14.44 6.86
CA ASP A 154 -4.76 14.88 8.15
C ASP A 154 -6.07 15.67 7.97
N GLN A 155 -6.16 16.53 6.96
CA GLN A 155 -7.40 17.25 6.61
C GLN A 155 -8.50 16.28 6.18
N ASN A 156 -8.23 15.37 5.24
CA ASN A 156 -9.21 14.38 4.80
C ASN A 156 -9.70 13.49 5.97
N THR A 157 -8.79 13.12 6.87
CA THR A 157 -9.15 12.31 8.06
C THR A 157 -10.05 13.10 9.04
N LYS A 158 -9.87 14.41 9.15
CA LYS A 158 -10.75 15.27 9.96
C LYS A 158 -12.12 15.44 9.32
N ASP A 159 -12.18 15.62 8.00
CA ASP A 159 -13.44 15.76 7.27
C ASP A 159 -14.27 14.46 7.33
N ASP A 160 -13.63 13.30 7.19
CA ASP A 160 -14.28 11.99 7.33
C ASP A 160 -14.82 11.76 8.75
N LYS A 161 -14.08 12.17 9.78
CA LYS A 161 -14.55 12.10 11.17
C LYS A 161 -15.75 13.02 11.42
N GLN A 162 -15.72 14.25 10.90
CA GLN A 162 -16.87 15.16 11.01
C GLN A 162 -18.10 14.63 10.28
N GLN A 163 -17.95 14.03 9.09
CA GLN A 163 -19.07 13.39 8.41
C GLN A 163 -19.62 12.17 9.15
N GLN A 164 -18.75 11.37 9.79
CA GLN A 164 -19.21 10.25 10.62
C GLN A 164 -19.96 10.73 11.86
N GLU A 165 -19.47 11.76 12.56
CA GLU A 165 -20.15 12.35 13.71
C GLU A 165 -21.51 12.93 13.33
N GLN A 166 -21.62 13.65 12.20
CA GLN A 166 -22.90 14.13 11.69
C GLN A 166 -23.88 13.00 11.35
N LYS A 167 -23.40 11.91 10.73
CA LYS A 167 -24.26 10.74 10.46
C LYS A 167 -24.76 10.09 11.75
N GLN A 168 -23.92 10.02 12.78
CA GLN A 168 -24.31 9.48 14.09
C GLN A 168 -25.33 10.38 14.79
N GLN A 169 -25.16 11.71 14.76
CA GLN A 169 -26.13 12.65 15.31
C GLN A 169 -27.50 12.55 14.60
N ASN A 170 -27.52 12.50 13.27
CA ASN A 170 -28.77 12.35 12.52
C ASN A 170 -29.47 11.00 12.80
N GLN A 171 -28.73 9.92 13.00
CA GLN A 171 -29.32 8.64 13.39
C GLN A 171 -29.93 8.67 14.79
N ASN A 172 -29.29 9.35 15.75
CA ASN A 172 -29.82 9.49 17.11
C ASN A 172 -31.08 10.37 17.13
N GLN A 173 -31.10 11.51 16.42
CA GLN A 173 -32.30 12.34 16.30
C GLN A 173 -33.49 11.60 15.69
N ASN A 174 -33.28 10.78 14.66
CA ASN A 174 -34.34 9.97 14.08
C ASN A 174 -34.88 8.92 15.06
N LYS A 175 -34.03 8.33 15.91
CA LYS A 175 -34.47 7.38 16.94
C LYS A 175 -35.32 8.06 18.02
N ASP A 176 -34.93 9.26 18.44
CA ASP A 176 -35.66 10.03 19.45
C ASP A 176 -37.05 10.46 18.94
N GLN A 177 -37.15 10.93 17.68
CA GLN A 177 -38.44 11.23 17.06
C GLN A 177 -39.35 10.00 16.95
N GLN A 178 -38.79 8.83 16.58
CA GLN A 178 -39.56 7.59 16.53
C GLN A 178 -40.04 7.14 17.92
N GLN A 179 -39.25 7.40 18.97
CA GLN A 179 -39.66 7.11 20.35
C GLN A 179 -40.78 8.05 20.81
N GLN A 180 -40.71 9.34 20.49
CA GLN A 180 -41.78 10.30 20.77
C GLN A 180 -43.09 9.91 20.07
N GLN A 181 -43.05 9.58 18.77
CA GLN A 181 -44.24 9.12 18.05
C GLN A 181 -44.88 7.87 18.67
N ARG A 182 -44.06 6.90 19.11
CA ARG A 182 -44.57 5.70 19.81
C ARG A 182 -45.22 6.05 21.16
N GLN A 183 -44.66 7.00 21.90
CA GLN A 183 -45.24 7.45 23.16
C GLN A 183 -46.55 8.23 22.95
N GLU A 184 -46.66 9.02 21.89
CA GLU A 184 -47.91 9.71 21.53
C GLU A 184 -49.01 8.72 21.12
N GLN A 185 -48.69 7.70 20.30
CA GLN A 185 -49.62 6.62 19.96
C GLN A 185 -50.13 5.89 21.22
N GLN A 186 -49.23 5.52 22.14
CA GLN A 186 -49.63 4.84 23.38
C GLN A 186 -50.54 5.70 24.28
N LYS A 187 -50.34 7.03 24.30
CA LYS A 187 -51.23 7.93 25.03
C LYS A 187 -52.61 8.05 24.38
N GLN A 188 -52.67 8.01 23.05
CA GLN A 188 -53.94 8.03 22.31
C GLN A 188 -54.76 6.76 22.54
N ASP A 189 -54.11 5.60 22.56
CA ASP A 189 -54.76 4.30 22.84
C ASP A 189 -55.28 4.23 24.29
N GLN A 190 -54.59 4.83 25.25
CA GLN A 190 -55.06 4.89 26.64
C GLN A 190 -56.29 5.80 26.81
N GLN A 191 -56.37 6.93 26.10
CA GLN A 191 -57.53 7.82 26.16
C GLN A 191 -58.79 7.23 25.52
N GLN A 192 -58.66 6.35 24.52
CA GLN A 192 -59.82 5.65 23.95
C GLN A 192 -60.41 4.57 24.88
N ASN A 193 -59.62 4.05 25.82
CA ASN A 193 -60.05 2.97 26.70
C ASN A 193 -60.74 3.43 28.00
N GLU A 194 -60.74 4.74 28.31
CA GLU A 194 -61.39 5.29 29.51
C GLU A 194 -62.86 5.72 29.30
N GLN A 195 -63.42 5.63 28.07
CA GLN A 195 -64.80 6.04 27.77
C GLN A 195 -65.86 4.93 27.73
N ALA A 196 -65.52 3.67 28.03
CA ALA A 196 -66.50 2.57 28.08
C ALA A 196 -66.85 2.14 29.52
N LYS A 197 -67.98 2.65 30.05
CA LYS A 197 -68.70 2.01 31.18
C LYS A 197 -69.91 1.22 30.64
N PRO A 198 -70.24 0.02 31.16
CA PRO A 198 -71.37 -0.77 30.67
C PRO A 198 -72.70 -0.20 31.19
N GLY A 199 -73.57 0.25 30.28
CA GLY A 199 -74.90 0.80 30.58
C GLY A 199 -76.02 -0.22 30.45
N GLU A 200 -76.96 -0.19 31.39
CA GLU A 200 -78.15 -1.03 31.49
C GLU A 200 -79.08 -0.91 30.25
N MET A 201 -79.47 -2.05 29.67
CA MET A 201 -80.30 -2.11 28.46
C MET A 201 -81.74 -1.66 28.72
N ASN A 202 -82.22 -0.68 27.94
CA ASN A 202 -83.58 -0.16 28.03
C ASN A 202 -84.61 -1.24 27.62
N LYS A 203 -85.75 -1.33 28.33
CA LYS A 203 -86.87 -2.26 28.06
C LYS A 203 -87.34 -2.29 26.59
N GLN A 204 -87.15 -1.23 25.82
CA GLN A 204 -87.47 -1.21 24.39
C GLN A 204 -86.44 -1.97 23.55
N GLU A 205 -85.15 -1.84 23.84
CA GLU A 205 -84.08 -2.59 23.17
C GLU A 205 -84.20 -4.09 23.49
N ALA A 206 -84.51 -4.44 24.74
CA ALA A 206 -84.76 -5.84 25.13
C ALA A 206 -85.97 -6.44 24.39
N LYS A 207 -87.02 -5.65 24.13
CA LYS A 207 -88.19 -6.09 23.33
C LYS A 207 -87.85 -6.27 21.86
N GLN A 208 -87.04 -5.39 21.28
CA GLN A 208 -86.59 -5.51 19.90
C GLN A 208 -85.70 -6.73 19.72
N LEU A 209 -84.77 -6.97 20.64
CA LEU A 209 -83.91 -8.16 20.64
C LEU A 209 -84.75 -9.45 20.76
N LEU A 210 -85.72 -9.47 21.68
CA LEU A 210 -86.61 -10.62 21.85
C LEU A 210 -87.47 -10.91 20.60
N ASN A 211 -87.91 -9.87 19.90
CA ASN A 211 -88.66 -10.04 18.65
C ASN A 211 -87.76 -10.60 17.53
N ALA A 212 -86.53 -10.07 17.40
CA ALA A 212 -85.56 -10.58 16.44
C ALA A 212 -85.25 -12.07 16.67
N PHE A 213 -85.07 -12.49 17.93
CA PHE A 213 -84.87 -13.91 18.26
C PHE A 213 -86.07 -14.79 17.91
N LYS A 214 -87.31 -14.30 18.08
CA LYS A 214 -88.52 -15.05 17.68
C LYS A 214 -88.66 -15.20 16.17
N GLU A 215 -88.22 -14.20 15.42
CA GLU A 215 -88.20 -14.25 13.95
C GLU A 215 -87.16 -15.24 13.43
N ASP A 216 -85.96 -15.22 14.01
CA ASP A 216 -84.92 -16.20 13.69
C ASP A 216 -85.34 -17.62 14.05
N GLU A 217 -85.97 -17.84 15.21
CA GLU A 217 -86.48 -19.16 15.60
C GLU A 217 -87.53 -19.68 14.61
N LYS A 218 -88.45 -18.82 14.16
CA LYS A 218 -89.43 -19.17 13.12
C LYS A 218 -88.76 -19.54 11.81
N GLN A 219 -87.77 -18.76 11.36
CA GLN A 219 -87.04 -19.05 10.14
C GLN A 219 -86.30 -20.38 10.22
N VAL A 220 -85.63 -20.66 11.35
CA VAL A 220 -84.94 -21.93 11.58
C VAL A 220 -85.93 -23.10 11.61
N GLN A 221 -87.09 -22.97 12.28
CA GLN A 221 -88.12 -24.00 12.26
C GLN A 221 -88.68 -24.25 10.85
N GLU A 222 -88.85 -23.20 10.04
CA GLU A 222 -89.31 -23.34 8.66
C GLU A 222 -88.25 -24.02 7.78
N GLN A 223 -86.97 -23.70 7.96
CA GLN A 223 -85.86 -24.38 7.29
C GLN A 223 -85.76 -25.86 7.69
N LEU A 224 -85.93 -26.19 8.98
CA LEU A 224 -85.95 -27.57 9.48
C LEU A 224 -87.16 -28.37 8.95
N ARG A 225 -88.33 -27.73 8.77
CA ARG A 225 -89.49 -28.34 8.11
C ARG A 225 -89.23 -28.63 6.63
N LYS A 226 -88.56 -27.71 5.91
CA LYS A 226 -88.17 -27.89 4.49
C LYS A 226 -87.10 -28.97 4.31
N PHE A 227 -86.23 -29.19 5.31
CA PHE A 227 -85.17 -30.20 5.27
C PHE A 227 -85.65 -31.63 5.59
N LYS A 228 -86.76 -31.81 6.33
CA LYS A 228 -87.32 -33.14 6.65
C LYS A 228 -88.16 -33.79 5.53
N VAL A 229 -88.40 -33.10 4.41
CA VAL A 229 -89.21 -33.62 3.29
C VAL A 229 -88.47 -33.41 1.98
N ARG A 230 -87.57 -34.34 1.62
CA ARG A 230 -87.27 -34.73 0.22
C ARG A 230 -86.41 -36.00 0.19
N PRO A 231 -86.98 -37.14 -0.28
CA PRO A 231 -86.27 -38.39 -0.41
C PRO A 231 -85.36 -38.42 -1.65
N ASN A 232 -84.28 -39.19 -1.50
CA ASN A 232 -83.26 -39.52 -2.49
C ASN A 232 -83.85 -40.05 -3.81
N SER A 233 -83.37 -39.57 -4.95
CA SER A 233 -83.60 -40.15 -6.29
C SER A 233 -82.50 -39.59 -7.20
N THR A 234 -81.38 -40.32 -7.39
CA THR A 234 -81.07 -41.18 -8.56
C THR A 234 -81.08 -40.39 -9.88
N ARG A 235 -80.13 -40.52 -10.82
CA ARG A 235 -78.95 -41.37 -11.01
C ARG A 235 -78.18 -40.76 -12.20
N ASP A 236 -76.94 -41.19 -12.35
CA ASP A 236 -76.10 -41.13 -13.55
C ASP A 236 -76.80 -41.52 -14.86
N TRP A 237 -76.10 -41.15 -15.95
CA TRP A 237 -76.10 -41.63 -17.35
C TRP A 237 -77.31 -41.32 -18.24
#